data_AF-A0A4Y8WJ80-F1
#
_entry.id   AF-A0A4Y8WJ80-F1
#
_cell.length_a   1.000
_cell.length_b   1.000
_cell.length_c   1.000
_cell.angle_alpha   90.00
_cell.angle_beta   90.00
_cell.angle_gamma   90.00
#
_symmetry.space_group_name_H-M   'P 1'
#
loop_
_entity.id
_entity.type
_entity.pdbx_description
1 polymer ?
#
loop_
_entity_poly.entity_id
_entity_poly.type
_entity_poly.pdbx_seq_one_letter_code
_entity_poly.pdbx_strand_id
1 'polypeptide(L)'
;MNEYEQIFKRLWEQVCDIHYTWQMYCDLYAVSPDVVDLLNRNGSGFFRVNQLLMLDYIALSLSKLTDPETTSGNKNLSLKQLLRDAETHGDDDLHVQLSGAFEKVESACKGFKKIRNKRIAHSDLKHALNEADKALPGISQIAIEQALRQVREFMNIYECYHSDSETAYEHVHAPYGTGSDALVESLKRKNT
;
A
#
# COMPACT_ATOMS: atom_id res chain seq x y z
N MET A 1 -5.80 -21.57 15.65
CA MET A 1 -5.32 -20.81 14.49
C MET A 1 -3.85 -21.15 14.29
N ASN A 2 -3.49 -21.77 13.18
CA ASN A 2 -2.09 -22.14 12.89
C ASN A 2 -1.23 -20.86 12.68
N GLU A 3 0.10 -21.00 12.55
CA GLU A 3 1.00 -19.84 12.37
C GLU A 3 0.68 -19.05 11.08
N TYR A 4 0.35 -19.75 9.99
CA TYR A 4 0.11 -19.13 8.69
C TYR A 4 -1.23 -18.43 8.58
N GLU A 5 -2.28 -18.93 9.23
CA GLU A 5 -3.56 -18.23 9.38
C GLU A 5 -3.36 -16.89 10.13
N GLN A 6 -2.47 -16.87 11.13
CA GLN A 6 -2.11 -15.62 11.83
C GLN A 6 -1.34 -14.66 10.91
N ILE A 7 -0.37 -15.18 10.15
CA ILE A 7 0.41 -14.39 9.18
C ILE A 7 -0.52 -13.80 8.10
N PHE A 8 -1.36 -14.64 7.49
CA PHE A 8 -2.35 -14.24 6.49
C PHE A 8 -3.27 -13.16 7.06
N LYS A 9 -3.83 -13.35 8.25
CA LYS A 9 -4.70 -12.35 8.89
C LYS A 9 -3.98 -11.00 9.06
N ARG A 10 -2.72 -11.01 9.51
CA ARG A 10 -1.95 -9.76 9.67
C ARG A 10 -1.61 -9.10 8.34
N LEU A 11 -1.30 -9.88 7.31
CA LEU A 11 -1.11 -9.37 5.95
C LEU A 11 -2.41 -8.81 5.39
N TRP A 12 -3.54 -9.49 5.60
CA TRP A 12 -4.87 -9.03 5.22
C TRP A 12 -5.20 -7.68 5.86
N GLU A 13 -5.00 -7.54 7.17
CA GLU A 13 -5.19 -6.27 7.90
C GLU A 13 -4.31 -5.16 7.29
N GLN A 14 -3.03 -5.45 7.06
CA GLN A 14 -2.10 -4.50 6.47
C GLN A 14 -2.49 -4.11 5.04
N VAL A 15 -2.93 -5.05 4.20
CA VAL A 15 -3.36 -4.75 2.83
C VAL A 15 -4.64 -3.93 2.84
N CYS A 16 -5.61 -4.23 3.70
CA CYS A 16 -6.80 -3.42 3.92
C CYS A 16 -6.45 -1.98 4.31
N ASP A 17 -5.50 -1.78 5.24
CA ASP A 17 -5.07 -0.44 5.67
C ASP A 17 -4.42 0.37 4.53
N ILE A 18 -3.62 -0.28 3.68
CA ILE A 18 -3.01 0.38 2.51
C ILE A 18 -4.10 0.80 1.52
N HIS A 19 -5.03 -0.10 1.20
CA HIS A 19 -6.14 0.18 0.29
C HIS A 19 -7.04 1.29 0.82
N TYR A 20 -7.36 1.27 2.11
CA TYR A 20 -8.14 2.32 2.75
C TYR A 20 -7.43 3.68 2.69
N THR A 21 -6.12 3.70 2.98
CA THR A 21 -5.33 4.93 2.89
C THR A 21 -5.24 5.46 1.46
N TRP A 22 -5.14 4.56 0.48
CA TRP A 22 -5.17 4.93 -0.93
C TRP A 22 -6.52 5.52 -1.35
N GLN A 23 -7.63 4.93 -0.91
CA GLN A 23 -8.96 5.48 -1.17
C GLN A 23 -9.10 6.88 -0.57
N MET A 24 -8.69 7.09 0.68
CA MET A 24 -8.71 8.43 1.29
C MET A 24 -7.85 9.44 0.52
N TYR A 25 -6.68 9.02 0.05
CA TYR A 25 -5.84 9.86 -0.81
C TYR A 25 -6.58 10.23 -2.10
N CYS A 26 -7.22 9.27 -2.75
CA CYS A 26 -7.99 9.50 -3.96
C CYS A 26 -9.12 10.51 -3.70
N ASP A 27 -9.91 10.31 -2.64
CA ASP A 27 -11.03 11.16 -2.25
C ASP A 27 -10.62 12.63 -2.05
N LEU A 28 -9.46 12.85 -1.41
CA LEU A 28 -8.99 14.18 -1.05
C LEU A 28 -8.20 14.87 -2.15
N TYR A 29 -7.42 14.12 -2.93
CA TYR A 29 -6.38 14.68 -3.80
C TYR A 29 -6.50 14.29 -5.27
N ALA A 30 -7.37 13.33 -5.61
CA ALA A 30 -7.53 12.82 -6.98
C ALA A 30 -8.98 12.86 -7.52
N VAL A 31 -9.97 13.30 -6.73
CA VAL A 31 -11.38 13.40 -7.18
C VAL A 31 -11.61 14.55 -8.16
N SER A 32 -11.31 15.79 -7.75
CA SER A 32 -11.58 16.97 -8.57
C SER A 32 -10.77 18.19 -8.14
N PRO A 33 -10.53 19.15 -9.04
CA PRO A 33 -9.94 20.45 -8.70
C PRO A 33 -10.70 21.18 -7.59
N ASP A 34 -12.05 21.10 -7.57
CA ASP A 34 -12.89 21.78 -6.59
C ASP A 34 -12.63 21.29 -5.16
N VAL A 35 -12.43 19.98 -4.97
CA VAL A 35 -12.06 19.42 -3.66
C VAL A 35 -10.68 19.92 -3.26
N VAL A 36 -9.70 19.90 -4.16
CA VAL A 36 -8.34 20.37 -3.88
C VAL A 36 -8.33 21.85 -3.50
N ASP A 37 -9.09 22.69 -4.20
CA ASP A 37 -9.23 24.12 -3.89
C ASP A 37 -9.90 24.35 -2.53
N LEU A 38 -10.91 23.54 -2.20
CA LEU A 38 -11.55 23.57 -0.89
C LEU A 38 -10.56 23.24 0.23
N LEU A 39 -9.73 22.21 0.05
CA LEU A 39 -8.66 21.86 1.00
C LEU A 39 -7.65 23.00 1.14
N ASN A 40 -7.21 23.57 0.01
CA ASN A 40 -6.24 24.67 0.00
C ASN A 40 -6.74 25.91 0.74
N ARG A 41 -8.02 26.26 0.60
CA ARG A 41 -8.64 27.40 1.31
C ARG A 41 -8.80 27.17 2.81
N ASN A 42 -9.01 25.94 3.24
CA ASN A 42 -9.33 25.63 4.64
C ASN A 42 -8.13 25.15 5.46
N GLY A 43 -6.99 24.86 4.84
CA GLY A 43 -5.80 24.40 5.56
C GLY A 43 -4.68 23.88 4.67
N SER A 44 -4.31 24.61 3.61
CA SER A 44 -3.29 24.18 2.63
C SER A 44 -2.01 23.60 3.25
N GLY A 45 -1.48 24.21 4.32
CA GLY A 45 -0.30 23.70 5.02
C GLY A 45 -0.48 22.32 5.63
N PHE A 46 -1.63 22.08 6.28
CA PHE A 46 -1.97 20.78 6.86
C PHE A 46 -2.16 19.73 5.77
N PHE A 47 -2.96 20.03 4.74
CA PHE A 47 -3.26 19.09 3.67
C PHE A 47 -2.04 18.75 2.81
N ARG A 48 -1.11 19.69 2.62
CA ARG A 48 0.18 19.41 1.99
C ARG A 48 0.98 18.36 2.78
N VAL A 49 1.09 18.53 4.10
CA VAL A 49 1.82 17.57 4.95
C VAL A 49 1.12 16.21 4.96
N ASN A 50 -0.21 16.21 5.11
CA ASN A 50 -1.02 15.00 5.12
C ASN A 50 -0.89 14.20 3.80
N GLN A 51 -0.95 14.88 2.65
CA GLN A 51 -0.77 14.26 1.34
C GLN A 51 0.57 13.55 1.22
N LEU A 52 1.66 14.21 1.64
CA LEU A 52 3.00 13.63 1.61
C LEU A 52 3.12 12.41 2.53
N LEU A 53 2.59 12.51 3.75
CA LEU A 53 2.60 11.41 4.73
C LEU A 53 1.81 10.18 4.23
N MET A 54 0.65 10.38 3.59
CA MET A 54 -0.13 9.28 3.01
C MET A 54 0.66 8.57 1.90
N LEU A 55 1.28 9.33 0.99
CA LEU A 55 2.09 8.74 -0.08
C LEU A 55 3.31 7.99 0.48
N ASP A 56 4.01 8.56 1.46
CA ASP A 56 5.14 7.89 2.12
C ASP A 56 4.71 6.62 2.84
N TYR A 57 3.59 6.65 3.54
CA TYR A 57 3.01 5.46 4.18
C TYR A 57 2.72 4.37 3.16
N ILE A 58 2.01 4.68 2.06
CA ILE A 58 1.66 3.71 1.03
C ILE A 58 2.93 3.11 0.40
N ALA A 59 3.89 3.96 0.00
CA ALA A 59 5.15 3.50 -0.59
C ALA A 59 5.95 2.62 0.38
N LEU A 60 6.05 3.02 1.64
CA LEU A 60 6.75 2.24 2.66
C LEU A 60 6.06 0.89 2.88
N SER A 61 4.74 0.86 3.03
CA SER A 61 3.97 -0.35 3.28
C SER A 61 4.05 -1.32 2.10
N LEU A 62 3.88 -0.85 0.86
CA LEU A 62 4.06 -1.67 -0.35
C LEU A 62 5.49 -2.24 -0.46
N SER A 63 6.50 -1.45 -0.08
CA SER A 63 7.89 -1.94 -0.10
C SER A 63 8.13 -3.11 0.86
N LYS A 64 7.49 -3.09 2.04
CA LYS A 64 7.64 -4.11 3.09
C LYS A 64 7.01 -5.45 2.73
N LEU A 65 5.90 -5.43 1.98
CA LEU A 65 5.21 -6.66 1.54
C LEU A 65 6.11 -7.61 0.74
N THR A 66 7.17 -7.09 0.12
CA THR A 66 8.12 -7.86 -0.70
C THR A 66 9.51 -7.96 -0.08
N ASP A 67 9.69 -7.56 1.19
CA ASP A 67 10.97 -7.75 1.88
C ASP A 67 11.25 -9.25 2.10
N PRO A 68 12.53 -9.64 2.25
CA PRO A 68 12.91 -11.01 2.61
C PRO A 68 12.20 -11.47 3.89
N GLU A 69 12.04 -12.78 4.09
CA GLU A 69 11.48 -13.32 5.34
C GLU A 69 12.30 -12.93 6.58
N THR A 70 13.58 -12.64 6.41
CA THR A 70 14.46 -12.22 7.51
C THR A 70 15.41 -11.12 7.06
N THR A 71 15.50 -10.06 7.86
CA THR A 71 16.47 -8.98 7.70
C THR A 71 17.25 -8.82 9.00
N SER A 72 18.59 -8.93 8.93
CA SER A 72 19.48 -8.76 10.10
C SER A 72 19.08 -9.63 11.31
N GLY A 73 18.62 -10.86 11.07
CA GLY A 73 18.21 -11.81 12.11
C GLY A 73 16.77 -11.67 12.61
N ASN A 74 16.03 -10.64 12.19
CA ASN A 74 14.62 -10.46 12.54
C ASN A 74 13.69 -10.98 11.44
N LYS A 75 12.66 -11.73 11.81
CA LYS A 75 11.60 -12.16 10.89
C LYS A 75 10.75 -10.96 10.47
N ASN A 76 10.46 -10.84 9.17
CA ASN A 76 9.58 -9.81 8.64
C ASN A 76 8.21 -10.40 8.33
N LEU A 77 7.16 -9.60 8.53
CA LEU A 77 5.84 -9.90 7.99
C LEU A 77 5.84 -9.55 6.49
N SER A 78 5.91 -10.54 5.61
CA SER A 78 5.92 -10.33 4.16
C SER A 78 5.21 -11.44 3.41
N LEU A 79 4.83 -11.17 2.15
CA LEU A 79 4.12 -12.12 1.30
C LEU A 79 4.93 -13.42 1.03
N LYS A 80 6.26 -13.38 1.21
CA LYS A 80 7.11 -14.58 1.09
C LYS A 80 6.75 -15.66 2.11
N GLN A 81 6.21 -15.28 3.27
CA GLN A 81 5.79 -16.27 4.26
C GLN A 81 4.60 -17.10 3.76
N LEU A 82 3.69 -16.51 2.97
CA LEU A 82 2.58 -17.24 2.35
C LEU A 82 3.07 -18.12 1.19
N LEU A 83 4.11 -17.67 0.46
CA LEU A 83 4.75 -18.49 -0.58
C LEU A 83 5.41 -19.74 0.01
N ARG A 84 6.10 -19.58 1.15
CA ARG A 84 6.71 -20.69 1.90
C ARG A 84 5.67 -21.64 2.47
N ASP A 85 4.54 -21.11 2.93
CA ASP A 85 3.42 -21.95 3.36
C ASP A 85 2.91 -22.83 2.22
N ALA A 86 2.67 -22.23 1.06
CA ALA A 86 2.26 -22.97 -0.13
C ALA A 86 3.30 -24.01 -0.57
N GLU A 87 4.60 -23.70 -0.47
CA GLU A 87 5.68 -24.66 -0.74
C GLU A 87 5.67 -25.85 0.25
N THR A 88 5.34 -25.60 1.52
CA THR A 88 5.47 -26.61 2.59
C THR A 88 4.19 -27.42 2.81
N HIS A 89 3.03 -26.79 2.65
CA HIS A 89 1.71 -27.35 3.02
C HIS A 89 0.67 -27.24 1.91
N GLY A 90 0.94 -26.50 0.83
CA GLY A 90 0.07 -26.39 -0.33
C GLY A 90 0.25 -27.55 -1.31
N ASP A 91 -0.54 -27.54 -2.38
CA ASP A 91 -0.26 -28.34 -3.56
C ASP A 91 0.65 -27.60 -4.55
N ASP A 92 1.19 -28.34 -5.52
CA ASP A 92 2.11 -27.80 -6.52
C ASP A 92 1.47 -26.65 -7.33
N ASP A 93 0.15 -26.72 -7.55
CA ASP A 93 -0.59 -25.71 -8.32
C ASP A 93 -0.65 -24.37 -7.57
N LEU A 94 -1.00 -24.39 -6.27
CA LEU A 94 -1.00 -23.19 -5.43
C LEU A 94 0.38 -22.54 -5.40
N HIS A 95 1.44 -23.33 -5.21
CA HIS A 95 2.79 -22.79 -5.15
C HIS A 95 3.21 -22.14 -6.47
N VAL A 96 2.88 -22.76 -7.62
CA VAL A 96 3.16 -22.19 -8.95
C VAL A 96 2.38 -20.88 -9.17
N GLN A 97 1.08 -20.86 -8.85
CA GLN A 97 0.25 -19.67 -8.98
C GLN A 97 0.77 -18.51 -8.11
N LEU A 98 1.06 -18.77 -6.83
CA LEU A 98 1.58 -17.76 -5.91
C LEU A 98 2.98 -17.29 -6.29
N SER A 99 3.85 -18.18 -6.80
CA SER A 99 5.17 -17.79 -7.30
C SER A 99 5.04 -16.79 -8.45
N GLY A 100 4.22 -17.10 -9.45
CA GLY A 100 3.97 -16.21 -10.58
C GLY A 100 3.35 -14.88 -10.17
N ALA A 101 2.39 -14.90 -9.23
CA ALA A 101 1.80 -13.68 -8.68
C ALA A 101 2.83 -12.85 -7.89
N PHE A 102 3.68 -13.49 -7.09
CA PHE A 102 4.71 -12.83 -6.29
C PHE A 102 5.74 -12.09 -7.16
N GLU A 103 6.16 -12.68 -8.28
CA GLU A 103 7.06 -12.01 -9.23
C GLU A 103 6.46 -10.70 -9.77
N LYS A 104 5.16 -10.70 -10.09
CA LYS A 104 4.46 -9.48 -10.52
C LYS A 104 4.41 -8.44 -9.41
N VAL A 105 4.15 -8.85 -8.16
CA VAL A 105 4.16 -7.95 -6.99
C VAL A 105 5.55 -7.36 -6.78
N GLU A 106 6.61 -8.18 -6.82
CA GLU A 106 7.98 -7.72 -6.63
C GLU A 106 8.40 -6.70 -7.70
N SER A 107 8.04 -6.97 -8.96
CA SER A 107 8.27 -6.05 -10.08
C SER A 107 7.56 -4.71 -9.88
N ALA A 108 6.27 -4.74 -9.52
CA ALA A 108 5.47 -3.54 -9.27
C ALA A 108 5.98 -2.73 -8.06
N CYS A 109 6.49 -3.39 -7.03
CA CYS A 109 6.95 -2.74 -5.80
C CYS A 109 8.41 -2.24 -5.84
N LYS A 110 9.17 -2.55 -6.90
CA LYS A 110 10.59 -2.19 -7.03
C LYS A 110 10.85 -0.69 -6.90
N GLY A 111 9.97 0.14 -7.45
CA GLY A 111 10.05 1.60 -7.35
C GLY A 111 9.95 2.07 -5.90
N PHE A 112 9.00 1.53 -5.14
CA PHE A 112 8.78 1.90 -3.74
C PHE A 112 9.91 1.49 -2.82
N LYS A 113 10.54 0.32 -3.04
CA LYS A 113 11.77 -0.08 -2.34
C LYS A 113 12.89 0.95 -2.52
N LYS A 114 13.06 1.50 -3.73
CA LYS A 114 14.05 2.56 -4.00
C LYS A 114 13.69 3.85 -3.24
N ILE A 115 12.42 4.24 -3.26
CA ILE A 115 11.94 5.44 -2.55
C ILE A 115 12.15 5.29 -1.04
N ARG A 116 11.79 4.14 -0.45
CA ARG A 116 12.09 3.83 0.95
C ARG A 116 13.56 4.05 1.25
N ASN A 117 14.43 3.39 0.50
CA ASN A 117 15.86 3.36 0.80
C ASN A 117 16.53 4.73 0.62
N LYS A 118 16.00 5.61 -0.23
CA LYS A 118 16.64 6.89 -0.55
C LYS A 118 16.01 8.09 0.17
N ARG A 119 14.69 8.07 0.38
CA ARG A 119 13.93 9.22 0.92
C ARG A 119 13.40 8.98 2.32
N ILE A 120 12.80 7.81 2.58
CA ILE A 120 11.95 7.62 3.78
C ILE A 120 12.76 7.06 4.96
N ALA A 121 13.55 6.01 4.75
CA ALA A 121 14.14 5.24 5.83
C ALA A 121 15.61 5.60 6.12
N HIS A 122 16.39 5.95 5.11
CA HIS A 122 17.83 6.14 5.28
C HIS A 122 18.33 7.54 4.91
N SER A 123 17.43 8.46 4.52
CA SER A 123 17.75 9.86 4.17
C SER A 123 19.08 10.00 3.45
N ASP A 124 19.21 9.34 2.30
CA ASP A 124 20.48 9.22 1.58
C ASP A 124 21.08 10.61 1.33
N LEU A 125 22.30 10.84 1.84
CA LEU A 125 22.89 12.18 1.93
C LEU A 125 22.93 12.90 0.58
N LYS A 126 23.29 12.20 -0.51
CA LYS A 126 23.35 12.79 -1.85
C LYS A 126 21.96 13.22 -2.35
N HIS A 127 20.93 12.42 -2.06
CA HIS A 127 19.56 12.80 -2.42
C HIS A 127 19.02 13.91 -1.51
N ALA A 128 19.38 13.91 -0.23
CA ALA A 128 18.99 14.95 0.72
C ALA A 128 19.60 16.31 0.37
N LEU A 129 20.84 16.32 -0.15
CA LEU A 129 21.55 17.54 -0.59
C LEU A 129 21.25 17.94 -2.04
N ASN A 130 20.40 17.19 -2.77
CA ASN A 130 20.13 17.38 -4.20
C ASN A 130 21.37 17.25 -5.12
N GLU A 131 22.37 16.49 -4.70
CA GLU A 131 23.62 16.24 -5.44
C GLU A 131 23.57 14.95 -6.28
N ALA A 132 22.45 14.23 -6.26
CA ALA A 132 22.29 13.01 -7.02
C ALA A 132 22.06 13.32 -8.52
N ASP A 133 22.80 12.65 -9.41
CA ASP A 133 22.70 12.81 -10.88
C ASP A 133 21.28 12.59 -11.43
N LYS A 134 20.45 11.84 -10.71
CA LYS A 134 19.04 11.60 -11.04
C LYS A 134 18.17 11.90 -9.83
N ALA A 135 17.23 12.82 -10.00
CA ALA A 135 16.18 13.07 -9.01
C ALA A 135 15.43 11.77 -8.71
N LEU A 136 15.00 11.60 -7.45
CA LEU A 136 14.11 10.47 -7.13
C LEU A 136 12.79 10.66 -7.87
N PRO A 137 12.27 9.60 -8.51
CA PRO A 137 10.93 9.67 -9.07
C PRO A 137 9.94 9.98 -7.94
N GLY A 138 9.00 10.88 -8.22
CA GLY A 138 7.84 11.07 -7.36
C GLY A 138 7.05 9.76 -7.21
N ILE A 139 6.23 9.67 -6.18
CA ILE A 139 5.33 8.53 -5.99
C ILE A 139 4.17 8.69 -6.99
N SER A 140 4.15 7.84 -8.02
CA SER A 140 3.13 7.90 -9.08
C SER A 140 1.85 7.21 -8.64
N GLN A 141 0.70 7.86 -8.86
CA GLN A 141 -0.63 7.30 -8.61
C GLN A 141 -0.86 6.02 -9.43
N ILE A 142 -0.44 6.01 -10.70
CA ILE A 142 -0.53 4.84 -11.58
C ILE A 142 0.32 3.69 -11.02
N ALA A 143 1.52 3.99 -10.51
CA ALA A 143 2.38 2.97 -9.93
C ALA A 143 1.79 2.38 -8.64
N ILE A 144 1.15 3.22 -7.81
CA ILE A 144 0.44 2.76 -6.60
C ILE A 144 -0.67 1.79 -6.99
N GLU A 145 -1.58 2.20 -7.88
CA GLU A 145 -2.72 1.35 -8.25
C GLU A 145 -2.27 0.04 -8.91
N GLN A 146 -1.24 0.09 -9.77
CA GLN A 146 -0.67 -1.13 -10.36
C GLN A 146 -0.14 -2.09 -9.30
N ALA A 147 0.58 -1.60 -8.30
CA ALA A 147 1.10 -2.44 -7.23
C ALA A 147 -0.02 -2.98 -6.33
N LEU A 148 -1.00 -2.16 -5.96
CA LEU A 148 -2.18 -2.60 -5.21
C LEU A 148 -2.94 -3.70 -5.95
N ARG A 149 -3.05 -3.61 -7.28
CA ARG A 149 -3.69 -4.65 -8.09
C ARG A 149 -2.96 -5.99 -7.99
N GLN A 150 -1.64 -5.96 -8.10
CA GLN A 150 -0.87 -7.21 -7.97
C GLN A 150 -0.93 -7.76 -6.54
N VAL A 151 -0.93 -6.90 -5.52
CA VAL A 151 -1.03 -7.32 -4.12
C VAL A 151 -2.38 -7.99 -3.84
N ARG A 152 -3.51 -7.39 -4.25
CA ARG A 152 -4.84 -8.00 -4.02
C ARG A 152 -5.04 -9.30 -4.80
N GLU A 153 -4.52 -9.39 -6.03
CA GLU A 153 -4.51 -10.63 -6.82
C GLU A 153 -3.73 -11.74 -6.08
N PHE A 154 -2.54 -11.44 -5.55
CA PHE A 154 -1.76 -12.39 -4.75
C PHE A 154 -2.52 -12.84 -3.48
N MET A 155 -3.11 -11.91 -2.75
CA MET A 155 -3.84 -12.22 -1.51
C MET A 155 -5.07 -13.10 -1.77
N ASN A 156 -5.83 -12.81 -2.83
CA ASN A 156 -7.02 -13.57 -3.19
C ASN A 156 -6.71 -14.98 -3.70
N ILE A 157 -5.57 -15.20 -4.37
CA ILE A 157 -5.12 -16.56 -4.73
C ILE A 157 -4.95 -17.41 -3.45
N TYR A 158 -4.27 -16.87 -2.45
CA TYR A 158 -4.06 -17.58 -1.18
C TYR A 158 -5.37 -17.78 -0.41
N GLU A 159 -6.23 -16.75 -0.34
CA GLU A 159 -7.52 -16.80 0.37
C GLU A 159 -8.48 -17.84 -0.26
N CYS A 160 -8.60 -17.81 -1.59
CA CYS A 160 -9.49 -18.67 -2.35
C CYS A 160 -9.14 -20.14 -2.15
N TYR A 161 -7.85 -20.49 -2.19
CA TYR A 161 -7.40 -21.86 -1.92
C TYR A 161 -7.81 -22.37 -0.53
N HIS A 162 -7.69 -21.52 0.51
CA HIS A 162 -7.91 -21.95 1.89
C HIS A 162 -9.37 -21.86 2.35
N SER A 163 -10.17 -20.99 1.72
CA SER A 163 -11.49 -20.62 2.23
C SER A 163 -12.60 -20.51 1.19
N ASP A 164 -12.30 -20.75 -0.09
CA ASP A 164 -13.26 -20.59 -1.21
C ASP A 164 -13.93 -19.20 -1.19
N SER A 165 -13.14 -18.19 -0.83
CA SER A 165 -13.55 -16.81 -0.64
C SER A 165 -12.48 -15.86 -1.16
N GLU A 166 -12.89 -14.63 -1.45
CA GLU A 166 -12.01 -13.54 -1.86
C GLU A 166 -12.39 -12.27 -1.12
N THR A 167 -11.41 -11.38 -0.94
CA THR A 167 -11.63 -10.05 -0.40
C THR A 167 -11.61 -9.01 -1.53
N ALA A 168 -12.64 -8.16 -1.56
CA ALA A 168 -12.70 -7.00 -2.44
C ALA A 168 -11.91 -5.81 -1.84
N TYR A 169 -10.58 -5.91 -1.85
CA TYR A 169 -9.69 -4.93 -1.23
C TYR A 169 -9.84 -3.50 -1.79
N GLU A 170 -10.22 -3.35 -3.06
CA GLU A 170 -10.53 -2.06 -3.70
C GLU A 170 -11.81 -1.39 -3.19
N HIS A 171 -12.62 -2.10 -2.40
CA HIS A 171 -13.87 -1.60 -1.82
C HIS A 171 -13.78 -1.42 -0.30
N VAL A 172 -12.57 -1.32 0.24
CA VAL A 172 -12.38 -0.97 1.65
C VAL A 172 -12.70 0.52 1.85
N HIS A 173 -13.77 0.78 2.59
CA HIS A 173 -14.24 2.11 2.91
C HIS A 173 -14.50 2.26 4.41
N ALA A 174 -14.42 3.50 4.89
CA ALA A 174 -14.86 3.82 6.24
C ALA A 174 -16.38 3.59 6.38
N PRO A 175 -16.89 3.37 7.60
CA PRO A 175 -18.30 3.55 7.87
C PRO A 175 -18.80 4.91 7.35
N TYR A 176 -20.04 4.93 6.86
CA TYR A 176 -20.65 6.13 6.29
C TYR A 176 -20.54 7.32 7.25
N GLY A 177 -20.07 8.47 6.75
CA GLY A 177 -19.96 9.69 7.54
C GLY A 177 -18.75 9.75 8.47
N THR A 178 -17.82 8.80 8.38
CA THR A 178 -16.57 8.82 9.18
C THR A 178 -15.30 8.99 8.35
N GLY A 179 -15.40 8.92 7.03
CA GLY A 179 -14.27 8.95 6.11
C GLY A 179 -13.89 10.35 5.61
N SER A 180 -13.04 10.36 4.59
CA SER A 180 -12.64 11.55 3.81
C SER A 180 -13.83 12.30 3.22
N ASP A 181 -14.88 11.58 2.82
CA ASP A 181 -16.15 12.10 2.33
C ASP A 181 -16.81 13.05 3.35
N ALA A 182 -16.89 12.63 4.63
CA ALA A 182 -17.49 13.41 5.69
C ALA A 182 -16.75 14.73 5.95
N LEU A 183 -15.41 14.69 5.86
CA LEU A 183 -14.57 15.88 5.95
C LEU A 183 -14.87 16.84 4.80
N VAL A 184 -14.88 16.34 3.55
CA VAL A 184 -15.17 17.15 2.37
C VAL A 184 -16.55 17.80 2.46
N GLU A 185 -17.58 17.05 2.84
CA GLU A 185 -18.94 17.57 3.00
C GLU A 185 -19.07 18.58 4.16
N SER A 186 -18.29 18.42 5.22
CA SER A 186 -18.20 19.42 6.31
C SER A 186 -17.57 20.72 5.83
N LEU A 187 -16.47 20.63 5.07
CA LEU A 187 -15.79 21.80 4.52
C LEU A 187 -16.65 22.54 3.50
N LYS A 188 -17.39 21.83 2.63
CA LYS A 188 -18.33 22.45 1.68
C LYS A 188 -19.39 23.28 2.39
N ARG A 189 -20.02 22.73 3.43
CA ARG A 189 -21.04 23.41 4.25
C ARG A 189 -20.52 24.67 4.94
N LYS A 190 -19.25 24.69 5.34
CA LYS A 190 -18.63 25.89 5.95
C LYS A 190 -18.38 27.02 4.94
N ASN A 191 -18.26 26.69 3.66
CA ASN A 191 -17.92 27.62 2.58
C ASN A 191 -19.14 27.98 1.69
N THR A 192 -20.35 27.62 2.13
CA THR A 192 -21.64 28.04 1.55
C THR A 192 -22.22 29.17 2.38
#